data_AF-A0A6C0J5H9-F1
#
_entry.id   AF-A0A6C0J5H9-F1
#
_cell.length_a   1.000
_cell.length_b   1.000
_cell.length_c   1.000
_cell.angle_alpha   90.00
_cell.angle_beta   90.00
_cell.angle_gamma   90.00
#
_symmetry.space_group_name_H-M   'P 1'
#
loop_
_entity.id
_entity.type
_entity.pdbx_description
1 polymer ?
#
loop_
_entity_poly.entity_id
_entity_poly.type
_entity_poly.pdbx_seq_one_letter_code
_entity_poly.pdbx_strand_id
1 'polypeptide(L)'
;MDTRFWGPSAWQLFHLVSMGPHPEKVLHLMKDILPCKFCRASTSEFVGKHPYDAKDPAKWLYEIHTMVNHKLKTQCATDPAVPDPGPDPSFEEVKHKYEAMKPTAVPGRDFLFAIARNYEGRDPETQIRFLDSLSLVFPFHADTFQAYLKKHPVDLDHYLKWMYGLLAALSKKFRVSIPTFRGYAHHVAYYKSGCAKKTYHGKTCRNGTKTRDHRKTQRLVHKRLL
;
A
#
# COMPACT_ATOMS: atom_id res chain seq x y z
N MET A 1 5.21 6.28 7.42
CA MET A 1 3.80 6.71 7.35
C MET A 1 2.95 5.89 8.32
N ASP A 2 1.88 6.46 8.89
CA ASP A 2 0.90 5.72 9.71
C ASP A 2 0.28 4.55 8.93
N THR A 3 0.50 3.33 9.41
CA THR A 3 0.12 2.10 8.70
C THR A 3 -1.38 1.94 8.54
N ARG A 4 -2.19 2.60 9.37
CA ARG A 4 -3.66 2.52 9.28
C ARG A 4 -4.23 3.31 8.10
N PHE A 5 -3.47 4.28 7.61
CA PHE A 5 -3.85 5.08 6.45
C PHE A 5 -3.58 4.33 5.15
N TRP A 6 -2.34 3.89 4.93
CA TRP A 6 -1.92 3.30 3.65
C TRP A 6 -2.01 1.78 3.61
N GLY A 7 -1.95 1.09 4.76
CA GLY A 7 -1.87 -0.37 4.83
C GLY A 7 -3.05 -1.08 4.18
N PRO A 8 -4.31 -0.72 4.52
CA PRO A 8 -5.47 -1.31 3.87
C PRO A 8 -5.51 -1.07 2.35
N SER A 9 -5.06 0.11 1.88
CA SER A 9 -4.95 0.43 0.46
C SER A 9 -3.88 -0.41 -0.25
N ALA A 10 -2.75 -0.67 0.43
CA ALA A 10 -1.70 -1.54 -0.08
C ALA A 10 -2.18 -2.99 -0.21
N TRP A 11 -2.82 -3.53 0.83
CA TRP A 11 -3.37 -4.88 0.80
C TRP A 11 -4.41 -5.06 -0.30
N GLN A 12 -5.31 -4.08 -0.47
CA GLN A 12 -6.26 -4.11 -1.58
C GLN A 12 -5.55 -4.23 -2.93
N LEU A 13 -4.53 -3.39 -3.17
CA LEU A 13 -3.78 -3.41 -4.42
C LEU A 13 -3.07 -4.76 -4.63
N PHE A 14 -2.35 -5.25 -3.62
CA PHE A 14 -1.56 -6.47 -3.77
C PHE A 14 -2.42 -7.71 -3.95
N HIS A 15 -3.55 -7.83 -3.24
CA HIS A 15 -4.48 -8.93 -3.44
C HIS A 15 -5.09 -8.94 -4.85
N LEU A 16 -5.48 -7.77 -5.36
CA LEU A 16 -5.95 -7.65 -6.74
C LEU A 16 -4.85 -8.02 -7.75
N VAL A 17 -3.60 -7.61 -7.51
CA VAL A 17 -2.46 -7.97 -8.36
C VAL A 17 -2.21 -9.47 -8.31
N SER A 18 -2.20 -10.10 -7.13
CA SER A 18 -1.90 -11.53 -6.98
C SER A 18 -2.90 -12.46 -7.65
N MET A 19 -4.13 -11.99 -7.89
CA MET A 19 -5.17 -12.73 -8.61
C MET A 19 -5.12 -12.49 -10.12
N GLY A 20 -4.32 -11.53 -10.57
CA GLY A 20 -4.10 -11.23 -11.98
C GLY A 20 -2.96 -12.04 -12.61
N PRO A 21 -2.76 -11.91 -13.92
CA PRO A 21 -1.65 -12.55 -14.62
C PRO A 21 -0.30 -11.91 -14.26
N HIS A 22 0.74 -12.72 -14.17
CA HIS A 22 2.15 -12.31 -13.99
C HIS A 22 2.44 -11.36 -12.81
N PRO A 23 1.98 -11.64 -11.58
CA PRO A 23 2.15 -10.73 -10.44
C PRO A 23 3.56 -10.71 -9.84
N GLU A 24 4.43 -11.63 -10.25
CA GLU A 24 5.67 -11.98 -9.55
C GLU A 24 6.60 -10.78 -9.32
N LYS A 25 6.76 -9.92 -10.33
CA LYS A 25 7.67 -8.78 -10.25
C LYS A 25 7.21 -7.76 -9.21
N VAL A 26 5.90 -7.50 -9.15
CA VAL A 26 5.32 -6.55 -8.18
C VAL A 26 5.40 -7.13 -6.77
N LEU A 27 5.05 -8.40 -6.60
CA LEU A 27 5.02 -9.06 -5.30
C LEU A 27 6.43 -9.21 -4.70
N HIS A 28 7.46 -9.48 -5.51
CA HIS A 28 8.85 -9.49 -5.05
C HIS A 28 9.34 -8.12 -4.55
N LEU A 29 8.90 -7.04 -5.19
CA LEU A 29 9.29 -5.66 -4.82
C LEU A 29 8.46 -5.10 -3.65
N MET A 30 7.37 -5.78 -3.25
CA MET A 30 6.48 -5.33 -2.17
C MET A 30 7.25 -4.98 -0.90
N LYS A 31 8.18 -5.83 -0.46
CA LYS A 31 8.94 -5.65 0.78
C LYS A 31 9.82 -4.39 0.77
N ASP A 32 10.25 -3.94 -0.40
CA ASP A 32 11.20 -2.84 -0.55
C ASP A 32 10.48 -1.49 -0.70
N ILE A 33 9.24 -1.50 -1.19
CA ILE A 33 8.48 -0.28 -1.51
C ILE A 33 7.67 0.28 -0.33
N LEU A 34 7.40 -0.49 0.73
CA LEU A 34 6.48 -0.06 1.80
C LEU A 34 6.95 1.25 2.47
N PRO A 35 6.06 2.25 2.72
CA PRO A 35 6.43 3.54 3.30
C PRO A 35 6.62 3.49 4.84
N CYS A 36 7.19 2.39 5.34
CA CYS A 36 7.36 2.07 6.75
C CYS A 36 8.56 1.13 6.94
N LYS A 37 9.63 1.61 7.60
CA LYS A 37 10.87 0.83 7.79
C LYS A 37 10.66 -0.49 8.55
N PHE A 38 9.81 -0.50 9.57
CA PHE A 38 9.49 -1.70 10.35
C PHE A 38 8.69 -2.71 9.53
N CYS A 39 7.81 -2.21 8.65
CA CYS A 39 7.01 -3.03 7.79
C CYS A 39 7.90 -3.69 6.72
N ARG A 40 8.81 -2.93 6.09
CA ARG A 40 9.81 -3.48 5.17
C ARG A 40 10.65 -4.58 5.82
N ALA A 41 11.21 -4.31 7.00
CA ALA A 41 12.03 -5.29 7.72
C ALA A 41 11.27 -6.61 7.99
N SER A 42 10.03 -6.53 8.50
CA SER A 42 9.25 -7.74 8.80
C SER A 42 8.72 -8.43 7.56
N THR A 43 8.31 -7.70 6.53
CA THR A 43 7.91 -8.32 5.26
C THR A 43 9.10 -9.03 4.63
N SER A 44 10.31 -8.46 4.65
CA SER A 44 11.54 -9.13 4.19
C SER A 44 11.81 -10.42 4.94
N GLU A 45 11.61 -10.45 6.26
CA GLU A 45 11.73 -11.67 7.07
C GLU A 45 10.68 -12.71 6.69
N PHE A 46 9.42 -12.31 6.53
CA PHE A 46 8.33 -13.21 6.18
C PHE A 46 8.51 -13.84 4.80
N VAL A 47 8.85 -13.05 3.78
CA VAL A 47 9.11 -13.61 2.45
C VAL A 47 10.39 -14.45 2.39
N GLY A 48 11.35 -14.22 3.29
CA GLY A 48 12.54 -15.06 3.41
C GLY A 48 12.22 -16.43 4.03
N LYS A 49 11.30 -16.47 4.99
CA LYS A 49 10.82 -17.71 5.64
C LYS A 49 9.77 -18.45 4.82
N HIS A 50 9.00 -17.72 4.02
CA HIS A 50 7.94 -18.25 3.18
C HIS A 50 8.13 -17.72 1.75
N PRO A 51 9.03 -18.35 0.96
CA PRO A 51 9.37 -17.92 -0.40
C PRO A 51 8.15 -17.88 -1.32
N TYR A 52 8.24 -17.06 -2.37
CA TYR A 52 7.18 -16.87 -3.35
C TYR A 52 6.78 -18.19 -4.02
N ASP A 53 5.47 -18.48 -4.02
CA ASP A 53 4.89 -19.59 -4.78
C ASP A 53 4.29 -19.08 -6.09
N ALA A 54 4.92 -19.46 -7.20
CA ALA A 54 4.45 -19.12 -8.53
C ALA A 54 3.19 -19.90 -8.95
N LYS A 55 2.86 -21.01 -8.27
CA LYS A 55 1.68 -21.84 -8.57
C LYS A 55 0.40 -21.21 -8.04
N ASP A 56 0.46 -20.61 -6.85
CA ASP A 56 -0.67 -19.90 -6.25
C ASP A 56 -0.23 -18.58 -5.58
N PRO A 57 0.01 -17.53 -6.39
CA PRO A 57 0.45 -16.22 -5.87
C PRO A 57 -0.56 -15.58 -4.92
N ALA A 58 -1.85 -15.83 -5.13
CA ALA A 58 -2.93 -15.31 -4.30
C ALA A 58 -2.93 -15.98 -2.91
N LYS A 59 -2.77 -17.30 -2.85
CA LYS A 59 -2.64 -18.02 -1.59
C LYS A 59 -1.37 -17.62 -0.84
N TRP A 60 -0.24 -17.54 -1.55
CA TRP A 60 1.02 -17.06 -0.97
C TRP A 60 0.86 -15.67 -0.32
N LEU A 61 0.26 -14.71 -1.03
CA LEU A 61 0.06 -13.37 -0.49
C LEU A 61 -0.90 -13.37 0.71
N TYR A 62 -1.94 -14.20 0.67
CA TYR A 62 -2.83 -14.42 1.81
C TYR A 62 -2.09 -14.94 3.04
N GLU A 63 -1.16 -15.89 2.88
CA GLU A 63 -0.37 -16.44 3.97
C GLU A 63 0.60 -15.39 4.54
N ILE A 64 1.28 -14.62 3.67
CA ILE A 64 2.09 -13.47 4.09
C ILE A 64 1.25 -12.44 4.87
N HIS A 65 0.02 -12.15 4.43
CA HIS A 65 -0.89 -11.24 5.13
C HIS A 65 -1.30 -11.80 6.50
N THR A 66 -1.57 -13.10 6.59
CA THR A 66 -1.87 -13.80 7.86
C THR A 66 -0.68 -13.74 8.82
N MET A 67 0.55 -13.89 8.34
CA MET A 67 1.76 -13.72 9.17
C MET A 67 1.87 -12.29 9.75
N VAL A 68 1.53 -11.28 8.95
CA VAL A 68 1.45 -9.89 9.42
C VAL A 68 0.35 -9.72 10.46
N ASN A 69 -0.82 -10.30 10.27
CA ASN A 69 -1.92 -10.23 11.22
C ASN A 69 -1.57 -10.92 12.54
N HIS A 70 -0.98 -12.12 12.50
CA HIS A 70 -0.49 -12.81 13.69
C HIS A 70 0.48 -11.92 14.48
N LYS A 71 1.46 -11.31 13.81
CA LYS A 71 2.38 -10.36 14.45
C LYS A 71 1.63 -9.18 15.08
N LEU A 72 0.65 -8.60 14.40
CA LEU A 72 -0.14 -7.48 14.92
C LEU A 72 -0.98 -7.88 16.13
N LYS A 73 -1.57 -9.09 16.16
CA LYS A 73 -2.30 -9.65 17.31
C LYS A 73 -1.37 -9.80 18.52
N THR A 74 -0.19 -10.38 18.34
CA THR A 74 0.82 -10.50 19.41
C THR A 74 1.25 -9.12 19.95
N GLN A 75 1.41 -8.13 19.07
CA GLN A 75 1.73 -6.76 19.48
C GLN A 75 0.57 -6.07 20.21
N CYS A 76 -0.67 -6.25 19.75
CA CYS A 76 -1.87 -5.70 20.37
C CYS A 76 -2.05 -6.18 21.83
N ALA A 77 -1.66 -7.43 22.12
CA ALA A 77 -1.74 -7.97 23.48
C ALA A 77 -0.86 -7.22 24.50
N THR A 78 0.17 -6.49 24.05
CA THR A 78 1.14 -5.81 24.92
C THR A 78 1.23 -4.30 24.68
N ASP A 79 0.62 -3.78 23.61
CA ASP A 79 0.61 -2.36 23.25
C ASP A 79 -0.80 -1.95 22.78
N PRO A 80 -1.60 -1.24 23.60
CA PRO A 80 -2.96 -0.84 23.23
C PRO A 80 -3.01 0.19 22.09
N ALA A 81 -1.88 0.80 21.71
CA ALA A 81 -1.80 1.64 20.52
C ALA A 81 -1.76 0.83 19.21
N VAL A 82 -1.59 -0.50 19.30
CA VAL A 82 -1.66 -1.42 18.17
C VAL A 82 -3.09 -1.91 18.00
N PRO A 83 -3.79 -1.56 16.91
CA PRO A 83 -5.12 -2.09 16.67
C PRO A 83 -5.06 -3.59 16.41
N ASP A 84 -5.99 -4.31 17.02
CA ASP A 84 -6.30 -5.70 16.68
C ASP A 84 -6.82 -5.76 15.23
N PRO A 85 -6.19 -6.54 14.33
CA PRO A 85 -6.71 -6.76 12.99
C PRO A 85 -8.03 -7.56 12.97
N GLY A 86 -8.42 -8.19 14.07
CA GLY A 86 -9.59 -9.06 14.15
C GLY A 86 -9.30 -10.50 13.70
N PRO A 87 -10.34 -11.35 13.60
CA PRO A 87 -10.17 -12.71 13.10
C PRO A 87 -9.68 -12.69 11.64
N ASP A 88 -8.83 -13.66 11.27
CA ASP A 88 -8.40 -13.80 9.89
C ASP A 88 -9.55 -14.44 9.09
N PRO A 89 -10.02 -13.83 7.98
CA PRO A 89 -10.95 -14.48 7.07
C PRO A 89 -10.29 -15.68 6.40
N SER A 90 -11.07 -16.62 5.89
CA SER A 90 -10.53 -17.72 5.08
C SER A 90 -9.96 -17.21 3.75
N PHE A 91 -9.11 -18.01 3.10
CA PHE A 91 -8.59 -17.67 1.78
C PHE A 91 -9.72 -17.55 0.76
N GLU A 92 -10.72 -18.42 0.86
CA GLU A 92 -11.89 -18.47 -0.02
C GLU A 92 -12.75 -17.22 0.12
N GLU A 93 -12.94 -16.72 1.35
CA GLU A 93 -13.61 -15.44 1.60
C GLU A 93 -12.84 -14.26 1.00
N VAL A 94 -11.51 -14.25 1.16
CA VAL A 94 -10.64 -13.22 0.60
C VAL A 94 -10.67 -13.26 -0.93
N LYS A 95 -10.54 -14.45 -1.52
CA LYS A 95 -10.59 -14.68 -2.96
C LYS A 95 -11.91 -14.18 -3.54
N HIS A 96 -13.03 -14.67 -3.00
CA HIS A 96 -14.36 -14.24 -3.42
C HIS A 96 -14.56 -12.73 -3.33
N LYS A 97 -14.09 -12.10 -2.22
CA LYS A 97 -14.19 -10.65 -2.03
C LYS A 97 -13.50 -9.87 -3.15
N TYR A 98 -12.29 -10.25 -3.55
CA TYR A 98 -11.52 -9.50 -4.54
C TYR A 98 -11.95 -9.84 -5.98
N GLU A 99 -12.36 -11.08 -6.26
CA GLU A 99 -12.93 -11.47 -7.56
C GLU A 99 -14.26 -10.74 -7.84
N ALA A 100 -15.10 -10.56 -6.81
CA ALA A 100 -16.38 -9.85 -6.92
C ALA A 100 -16.24 -8.32 -6.83
N MET A 101 -15.04 -7.79 -6.61
CA MET A 101 -14.83 -6.38 -6.31
C MET A 101 -15.14 -5.48 -7.51
N LYS A 102 -15.99 -4.48 -7.30
CA LYS A 102 -16.21 -3.36 -8.22
C LYS A 102 -15.59 -2.11 -7.60
N PRO A 103 -14.48 -1.59 -8.14
CA PRO A 103 -13.72 -0.53 -7.50
C PRO A 103 -14.50 0.79 -7.45
N THR A 104 -14.79 1.32 -6.26
CA THR A 104 -15.31 2.69 -6.08
C THR A 104 -14.19 3.73 -5.87
N ALA A 105 -12.95 3.28 -5.96
CA ALA A 105 -11.75 4.09 -5.87
C ALA A 105 -10.64 3.47 -6.74
N VAL A 106 -9.64 4.27 -7.09
CA VAL A 106 -8.41 3.75 -7.71
C VAL A 106 -7.72 2.78 -6.71
N PRO A 107 -7.50 1.50 -7.07
CA PRO A 107 -6.81 0.55 -6.21
C PRO A 107 -5.43 1.07 -5.80
N GLY A 108 -5.08 0.93 -4.52
CA GLY A 108 -3.77 1.37 -4.02
C GLY A 108 -3.56 2.90 -3.97
N ARG A 109 -4.57 3.73 -4.22
CA ARG A 109 -4.44 5.20 -4.28
C ARG A 109 -3.74 5.83 -3.07
N ASP A 110 -4.16 5.49 -1.85
CA ASP A 110 -3.59 6.04 -0.63
C ASP A 110 -2.18 5.46 -0.39
N PHE A 111 -1.94 4.20 -0.80
CA PHE A 111 -0.64 3.55 -0.74
C PHE A 111 0.39 4.16 -1.70
N LEU A 112 0.07 4.26 -2.99
CA LEU A 112 0.96 4.81 -4.02
C LEU A 112 1.35 6.26 -3.70
N PHE A 113 0.38 7.07 -3.26
CA PHE A 113 0.66 8.42 -2.83
C PHE A 113 1.51 8.49 -1.54
N ALA A 114 1.31 7.55 -0.61
CA ALA A 114 2.14 7.43 0.58
C ALA A 114 3.59 7.01 0.27
N ILE A 115 3.82 6.13 -0.71
CA ILE A 115 5.17 5.79 -1.21
C ILE A 115 5.86 7.06 -1.68
N ALA A 116 5.23 7.80 -2.61
CA ALA A 116 5.82 9.02 -3.17
C ALA A 116 6.06 10.09 -2.10
N ARG A 117 5.17 10.22 -1.11
CA ARG A 117 5.34 11.17 0.01
C ARG A 117 6.48 10.80 0.96
N ASN A 118 6.80 9.52 1.06
CA ASN A 118 7.84 8.99 1.94
C ASN A 118 9.15 8.65 1.21
N TYR A 119 9.22 8.91 -0.08
CA TYR A 119 10.45 8.78 -0.83
C TYR A 119 11.45 9.84 -0.38
N GLU A 120 12.65 9.40 -0.05
CA GLU A 120 13.73 10.23 0.50
C GLU A 120 14.98 10.17 -0.41
N GLY A 121 14.80 9.92 -1.72
CA GLY A 121 15.91 9.77 -2.66
C GLY A 121 16.67 8.44 -2.57
N ARG A 122 16.24 7.53 -1.68
CA ARG A 122 16.89 6.23 -1.49
C ARG A 122 16.37 5.20 -2.48
N ASP A 123 17.28 4.53 -3.16
CA ASP A 123 16.98 3.42 -4.07
C ASP A 123 15.99 3.80 -5.20
N PRO A 124 16.40 4.72 -6.11
CA PRO A 124 15.57 5.13 -7.25
C PRO A 124 15.24 3.97 -8.19
N GLU A 125 16.16 3.03 -8.36
CA GLU A 125 15.98 1.88 -9.28
C GLU A 125 14.80 1.02 -8.85
N THR A 126 14.71 0.66 -7.55
CA THR A 126 13.57 -0.10 -7.03
C THR A 126 12.24 0.62 -7.21
N GLN A 127 12.21 1.96 -7.06
CA GLN A 127 10.98 2.74 -7.29
C GLN A 127 10.52 2.63 -8.74
N ILE A 128 11.44 2.84 -9.69
CA ILE A 128 11.15 2.80 -11.12
C ILE A 128 10.70 1.39 -11.51
N ARG A 129 11.47 0.36 -11.12
CA ARG A 129 11.14 -1.04 -11.39
C ARG A 129 9.79 -1.45 -10.82
N PHE A 130 9.43 -0.95 -9.63
CA PHE A 130 8.12 -1.19 -9.05
C PHE A 130 7.00 -0.57 -9.87
N LEU A 131 7.15 0.70 -10.29
CA LEU A 131 6.13 1.39 -11.09
C LEU A 131 5.99 0.78 -12.48
N ASP A 132 7.09 0.44 -13.12
CA ASP A 132 7.10 -0.23 -14.42
C ASP A 132 6.40 -1.59 -14.33
N SER A 133 6.80 -2.42 -13.35
CA SER A 133 6.19 -3.73 -13.14
C SER A 133 4.71 -3.62 -12.80
N LEU A 134 4.35 -2.67 -11.93
CA LEU A 134 2.96 -2.43 -11.55
C LEU A 134 2.13 -1.97 -12.73
N SER A 135 2.67 -1.17 -13.65
CA SER A 135 1.92 -0.69 -14.82
C SER A 135 1.45 -1.81 -15.74
N LEU A 136 2.20 -2.91 -15.80
CA LEU A 136 1.87 -4.07 -16.63
C LEU A 136 0.69 -4.86 -16.06
N VAL A 137 0.56 -4.88 -14.74
CA VAL A 137 -0.42 -5.71 -14.01
C VAL A 137 -1.40 -4.88 -13.17
N PHE A 138 -1.49 -3.57 -13.43
CA PHE A 138 -2.33 -2.69 -12.63
C PHE A 138 -3.80 -3.11 -12.79
N PRO A 139 -4.56 -3.34 -11.70
CA PRO A 139 -5.93 -3.84 -11.81
C PRO A 139 -6.84 -2.91 -12.62
N PHE A 140 -7.69 -3.51 -13.47
CA PHE A 140 -8.75 -2.89 -14.28
C PHE A 140 -8.30 -1.93 -15.41
N HIS A 141 -7.26 -1.12 -15.20
CA HIS A 141 -6.87 -0.04 -16.12
C HIS A 141 -5.34 0.06 -16.33
N ALA A 142 -4.69 -1.09 -16.58
CA ALA A 142 -3.26 -1.17 -16.90
C ALA A 142 -2.88 -0.34 -18.13
N ASP A 143 -3.75 -0.29 -19.15
CA ASP A 143 -3.62 0.53 -20.35
C ASP A 143 -3.38 2.01 -20.03
N THR A 144 -4.14 2.52 -19.06
CA THR A 144 -4.08 3.93 -18.66
C THR A 144 -2.81 4.22 -17.86
N PHE A 145 -2.40 3.28 -17.00
CA PHE A 145 -1.14 3.40 -16.27
C PHE A 145 0.04 3.43 -17.25
N GLN A 146 0.09 2.49 -18.20
CA GLN A 146 1.16 2.40 -19.21
C GLN A 146 1.18 3.62 -20.13
N ALA A 147 0.02 4.08 -20.60
CA ALA A 147 -0.08 5.30 -21.41
C ALA A 147 0.42 6.54 -20.64
N TYR A 148 0.14 6.62 -19.34
CA TYR A 148 0.66 7.69 -18.49
C TYR A 148 2.18 7.61 -18.37
N LEU A 149 2.76 6.44 -18.07
CA LEU A 149 4.21 6.26 -17.98
C LEU A 149 4.93 6.60 -19.29
N LYS A 150 4.39 6.17 -20.43
CA LYS A 150 4.95 6.48 -21.75
C LYS A 150 5.00 7.97 -22.04
N LYS A 151 3.97 8.71 -21.63
CA LYS A 151 3.87 10.16 -21.84
C LYS A 151 4.62 10.97 -20.78
N HIS A 152 4.71 10.44 -19.57
CA HIS A 152 5.26 11.09 -18.39
C HIS A 152 6.24 10.12 -17.71
N PRO A 153 7.50 10.05 -18.18
CA PRO A 153 8.54 9.26 -17.52
C PRO A 153 8.57 9.55 -16.01
N VAL A 154 8.93 8.54 -15.21
CA VAL A 154 8.93 8.66 -13.74
C VAL A 154 9.87 9.79 -13.33
N ASP A 155 9.28 10.83 -12.71
CA ASP A 155 10.01 11.97 -12.17
C ASP A 155 10.11 11.81 -10.65
N LEU A 156 11.25 11.28 -10.18
CA LEU A 156 11.47 11.05 -8.75
C LEU A 156 11.83 12.35 -7.98
N ASP A 157 12.27 13.40 -8.67
CA ASP A 157 12.54 14.71 -8.07
C ASP A 157 11.22 15.42 -7.72
N HIS A 158 10.19 15.24 -8.55
CA HIS A 158 8.83 15.71 -8.31
C HIS A 158 7.85 14.57 -8.02
N TYR A 159 8.32 13.48 -7.39
CA TYR A 159 7.59 12.21 -7.30
C TYR A 159 6.17 12.35 -6.78
N LEU A 160 5.95 13.19 -5.76
CA LEU A 160 4.61 13.40 -5.20
C LEU A 160 3.64 14.03 -6.20
N LYS A 161 4.11 14.99 -7.00
CA LYS A 161 3.32 15.66 -8.04
C LYS A 161 3.13 14.73 -9.24
N TRP A 162 4.16 13.99 -9.62
CA TRP A 162 4.10 12.98 -10.67
C TRP A 162 3.08 11.88 -10.33
N MET A 163 3.15 11.34 -9.12
CA MET A 163 2.23 10.32 -8.60
C MET A 163 0.78 10.83 -8.53
N TYR A 164 0.60 12.09 -8.15
CA TYR A 164 -0.73 12.71 -8.21
C TYR A 164 -1.29 12.72 -9.64
N GLY A 165 -0.46 13.08 -10.63
CA GLY A 165 -0.89 13.11 -12.03
C GLY A 165 -1.33 11.73 -12.52
N LEU A 166 -0.58 10.67 -12.18
CA LEU A 166 -0.96 9.29 -12.46
C LEU A 166 -2.30 8.94 -11.82
N LEU A 167 -2.44 9.19 -10.52
CA LEU A 167 -3.68 8.90 -9.78
C LEU A 167 -4.87 9.70 -10.31
N ALA A 168 -4.65 10.93 -10.78
CA ALA A 168 -5.69 11.75 -11.40
C ALA A 168 -6.11 11.19 -12.78
N ALA A 169 -5.15 10.71 -13.59
CA ALA A 169 -5.44 10.04 -14.85
C ALA A 169 -6.25 8.76 -14.65
N LEU A 170 -5.85 7.92 -13.68
CA LEU A 170 -6.59 6.72 -13.29
C LEU A 170 -7.98 7.09 -12.75
N SER A 171 -8.09 8.10 -11.89
CA SER A 171 -9.37 8.51 -11.30
C SER A 171 -10.41 8.90 -12.37
N LYS A 172 -9.98 9.52 -13.47
CA LYS A 172 -10.85 9.80 -14.63
C LYS A 172 -11.40 8.54 -15.28
N LYS A 173 -10.59 7.47 -15.40
CA LYS A 173 -10.99 6.19 -15.98
C LYS A 173 -11.93 5.40 -15.09
N PHE A 174 -11.64 5.35 -13.80
CA PHE A 174 -12.53 4.76 -12.80
C PHE A 174 -13.80 5.61 -12.56
N ARG A 175 -13.89 6.82 -13.11
CA ARG A 175 -14.99 7.79 -12.88
C ARG A 175 -15.18 8.12 -11.39
N VAL A 176 -14.06 8.26 -10.67
CA VAL A 176 -14.04 8.57 -9.23
C VAL A 176 -13.43 9.94 -9.00
N SER A 177 -13.88 10.61 -7.95
CA SER A 177 -13.29 11.89 -7.55
C SER A 177 -11.94 11.68 -6.87
N ILE A 178 -11.03 12.62 -7.11
CA ILE A 178 -9.78 12.79 -6.37
C ILE A 178 -9.73 14.22 -5.83
N PRO A 179 -9.34 14.44 -4.55
CA PRO A 179 -9.15 15.80 -4.05
C PRO A 179 -8.07 16.53 -4.84
N THR A 180 -8.07 17.86 -4.79
CA THR A 180 -6.98 18.66 -5.40
C THR A 180 -5.61 18.24 -4.88
N PHE A 181 -4.55 18.45 -5.66
CA PHE A 181 -3.18 18.11 -5.24
C PHE A 181 -2.84 18.65 -3.85
N ARG A 182 -3.11 19.94 -3.61
CA ARG A 182 -2.88 20.58 -2.31
C ARG A 182 -3.71 19.94 -1.21
N GLY A 183 -5.00 19.68 -1.46
CA GLY A 183 -5.88 19.04 -0.49
C GLY A 183 -5.44 17.62 -0.14
N TYR A 184 -5.05 16.84 -1.14
CA TYR A 184 -4.62 15.46 -0.95
C TYR A 184 -3.25 15.37 -0.28
N ALA A 185 -2.28 16.21 -0.70
CA ALA A 185 -0.98 16.33 -0.07
C ALA A 185 -1.09 16.74 1.41
N HIS A 186 -1.98 17.69 1.74
CA HIS A 186 -2.25 18.09 3.12
C HIS A 186 -2.88 16.95 3.92
N HIS A 187 -3.86 16.24 3.34
CA HIS A 187 -4.49 15.07 3.96
C HIS A 187 -3.48 13.97 4.27
N VAL A 188 -2.61 13.61 3.33
CA VAL A 188 -1.59 12.57 3.54
C VAL A 188 -0.51 13.03 4.53
N ALA A 189 -0.17 14.33 4.54
CA ALA A 189 0.78 14.88 5.51
C ALA A 189 0.29 14.73 6.96
N TYR A 190 -1.02 14.74 7.21
CA TYR A 190 -1.59 14.47 8.54
C TYR A 190 -1.16 13.09 9.10
N TYR A 191 -0.97 12.09 8.23
CA TYR A 191 -0.57 10.72 8.58
C TYR A 191 0.95 10.49 8.60
N LYS A 192 1.76 11.53 8.32
CA LYS A 192 3.22 11.42 8.37
C LYS A 192 3.68 11.02 9.77
N SER A 193 4.48 9.96 9.86
CA SER A 193 5.01 9.43 11.11
C SER A 193 6.38 10.03 11.43
N GLY A 194 6.69 10.20 12.71
CA GLY A 194 8.01 10.66 13.17
C GLY A 194 9.11 9.58 13.14
N CYS A 195 8.81 8.38 12.65
CA CYS A 195 9.69 7.21 12.73
C CYS A 195 11.02 7.30 11.94
N ALA A 196 11.21 8.38 11.17
CA ALA A 196 12.47 8.68 10.47
C ALA A 196 13.51 9.36 11.39
N LYS A 197 13.10 9.93 12.53
CA LYS A 197 14.04 10.56 13.47
C LYS A 197 14.94 9.50 14.13
N LYS A 198 16.24 9.79 14.29
CA LYS A 198 17.19 8.91 14.99
C LYS A 198 16.77 8.64 16.44
N THR A 199 16.06 9.59 17.06
CA THR A 199 15.50 9.50 18.42
C THR A 199 14.22 8.67 18.52
N TYR A 200 13.79 8.01 17.45
CA TYR A 200 12.57 7.22 17.43
C TYR A 200 12.79 5.79 17.92
N HIS A 201 12.29 5.47 19.12
CA HIS A 201 12.38 4.14 19.73
C HIS A 201 11.09 3.31 19.62
N GLY A 202 10.09 3.75 18.86
CA GLY A 202 8.82 3.02 18.73
C GLY A 202 8.92 1.79 17.82
N LYS A 203 8.03 0.80 18.03
CA LYS A 203 8.00 -0.48 17.29
C LYS A 203 7.22 -0.44 15.96
N THR A 204 6.50 0.65 15.70
CA THR A 204 5.68 0.85 14.48
C THR A 204 5.83 2.29 13.97
N CYS A 205 5.40 2.60 12.74
CA CYS A 205 5.36 3.98 12.24
C CYS A 205 4.04 4.71 12.57
N ARG A 206 3.48 4.52 13.76
CA ARG A 206 2.18 5.11 14.17
C ARG A 206 2.33 6.39 14.99
N ASN A 207 3.47 6.59 15.64
CA ASN A 207 3.73 7.78 16.45
C ASN A 207 4.12 8.96 15.54
N GLY A 208 3.31 10.01 15.61
CA GLY A 208 3.61 11.34 15.07
C GLY A 208 3.37 12.37 16.17
N THR A 209 3.59 13.65 15.87
CA THR A 209 3.33 14.76 16.82
C THR A 209 1.84 15.04 17.07
N LYS A 210 0.94 14.26 16.48
CA LYS A 210 -0.51 14.47 16.54
C LYS A 210 -1.20 13.25 17.12
N THR A 211 -2.05 13.45 18.12
CA THR A 211 -2.99 12.44 18.60
C THR A 211 -4.07 12.23 17.54
N ARG A 212 -4.03 11.10 16.83
CA ARG A 212 -4.97 10.79 15.75
C ARG A 212 -6.07 9.88 16.26
N ASP A 213 -7.33 10.18 15.96
CA ASP A 213 -8.44 9.25 16.21
C ASP A 213 -8.35 8.04 15.26
N HIS A 214 -8.13 6.87 15.85
CA HIS A 214 -7.94 5.61 15.13
C HIS A 214 -9.23 5.11 14.50
N ARG A 215 -10.37 5.26 15.20
CA ARG A 215 -11.70 4.86 14.72
C ARG A 215 -12.10 5.73 13.54
N LYS A 216 -11.86 7.04 13.63
CA LYS A 216 -12.09 7.97 12.52
C LYS A 216 -11.20 7.64 11.32
N THR A 217 -9.93 7.34 11.55
CA THR A 217 -8.99 6.94 10.47
C THR A 217 -9.48 5.67 9.79
N GLN A 218 -9.80 4.63 10.56
CA GLN A 218 -10.30 3.36 10.04
C GLN A 218 -11.55 3.56 9.19
N ARG A 219 -12.55 4.28 9.72
CA ARG A 219 -13.80 4.57 8.99
C ARG A 219 -13.55 5.28 7.67
N LEU A 220 -12.68 6.28 7.64
CA LEU A 220 -12.40 7.06 6.42
C LEU A 220 -11.63 6.23 5.37
N VAL A 221 -10.65 5.45 5.80
CA VAL A 221 -9.83 4.62 4.91
C VAL A 221 -10.68 3.47 4.36
N HIS A 222 -11.40 2.74 5.21
CA HIS A 222 -12.19 1.57 4.79
C HIS A 222 -13.38 1.94 3.91
N LYS A 223 -13.98 3.13 4.09
CA LYS A 223 -15.02 3.65 3.18
C LYS A 223 -14.54 3.74 1.72
N ARG A 224 -13.22 3.80 1.48
CA ARG A 224 -12.62 3.93 0.14
C ARG A 224 -12.10 2.59 -0.42
N LEU A 225 -12.21 1.49 0.32
CA LEU A 225 -11.68 0.16 -0.06
C LEU A 225 -12.76 -0.76 -0.66
N LEU A 226 -13.98 -0.24 -0.85
CA LEU A 226 -15.14 -0.95 -1.38
C LEU A 226 -15.61 -0.19 -2.62
#